data_AF-A0A3N5BGI3-F1
#
_entry.id   AF-A0A3N5BGI3-F1
#
_cell.length_a   1.000
_cell.length_b   1.000
_cell.length_c   1.000
_cell.angle_alpha   90.00
_cell.angle_beta   90.00
_cell.angle_gamma   90.00
#
_symmetry.space_group_name_H-M   'P 1'
#
loop_
_entity.id
_entity.type
_entity.pdbx_description
1 polymer ?
#
loop_
_entity_poly.entity_id
_entity_poly.type
_entity_poly.pdbx_seq_one_letter_code
_entity_poly.pdbx_strand_id
1 'polypeptide(L)'
;MKLNELKFDELYPTEKVGPSVVGTVEYEIEGQSEYKAAYILTNERLIMNALMKDEVYQRNIPYNAIQSGFIQEDDLFLQMGEMRVKMKDIIEGDKEQFVEYLNEQLNK
;
A
#
# COMPACT_ATOMS: atom_id res chain seq x y z
N MET A 1 -8.88 2.10 -15.71
CA MET A 1 -9.14 1.57 -14.37
C MET A 1 -8.24 2.31 -13.39
N LYS A 2 -8.78 2.83 -12.28
CA LYS A 2 -7.95 3.42 -11.21
C LYS A 2 -7.48 2.30 -10.28
N LEU A 3 -6.21 2.35 -9.85
CA LEU A 3 -5.63 1.31 -8.99
C LEU A 3 -6.05 1.46 -7.51
N ASN A 4 -6.41 2.67 -7.10
CA ASN A 4 -6.83 3.01 -5.74
C ASN A 4 -8.36 3.02 -5.54
N GLU A 5 -9.13 2.50 -6.50
CA GLU A 5 -10.58 2.38 -6.39
C GLU A 5 -10.96 1.00 -5.86
N LEU A 6 -11.60 0.96 -4.70
CA LEU A 6 -12.14 -0.27 -4.10
C LEU A 6 -13.63 -0.39 -4.40
N LYS A 7 -14.11 -1.61 -4.61
CA LYS A 7 -15.54 -1.90 -4.66
C LYS A 7 -16.08 -2.12 -3.25
N PHE A 8 -17.31 -1.66 -2.99
CA PHE A 8 -17.93 -1.71 -1.66
C PHE A 8 -18.11 -3.15 -1.12
N ASP A 9 -18.20 -4.15 -1.98
CA ASP A 9 -18.29 -5.57 -1.63
C ASP A 9 -16.95 -6.20 -1.22
N GLU A 10 -15.83 -5.47 -1.37
CA GLU A 10 -14.49 -5.93 -0.96
C GLU A 10 -14.19 -5.65 0.52
N LEU A 11 -15.00 -4.80 1.16
CA LEU A 11 -14.81 -4.35 2.53
C LEU A 11 -15.68 -5.12 3.52
N TYR A 12 -15.17 -5.38 4.73
CA TYR A 12 -16.03 -5.82 5.81
C TYR A 12 -17.06 -4.72 6.18
N PRO A 13 -18.22 -5.07 6.76
CA PRO A 13 -19.24 -4.07 7.11
C PRO A 13 -18.76 -2.96 8.07
N THR A 14 -17.71 -3.24 8.87
CA THR A 14 -17.09 -2.28 9.79
C THR A 14 -15.84 -1.62 9.21
N GLU A 15 -15.36 -2.07 8.05
CA GLU A 15 -14.13 -1.60 7.43
C GLU A 15 -14.38 -0.27 6.72
N LYS A 16 -13.57 0.72 7.06
CA LYS A 16 -13.59 2.09 6.57
C LYS A 16 -12.30 2.37 5.84
N VAL A 17 -12.43 2.92 4.63
CA VAL A 17 -11.29 3.34 3.81
C VAL A 17 -10.62 4.56 4.44
N GLY A 18 -9.30 4.51 4.53
CA GLY A 18 -8.40 5.59 4.94
C GLY A 18 -7.63 6.17 3.76
N PRO A 19 -6.45 6.77 4.01
CA PRO A 19 -5.61 7.33 2.96
C PRO A 19 -5.10 6.27 1.97
N SER A 20 -4.83 6.70 0.74
CA SER A 20 -4.23 5.87 -0.30
C SER A 20 -3.13 6.62 -1.04
N VAL A 21 -2.12 5.90 -1.50
CA VAL A 21 -1.06 6.42 -2.39
C VAL A 21 -0.93 5.54 -3.63
N VAL A 22 -0.57 6.14 -4.76
CA VAL A 22 -0.28 5.44 -6.02
C VAL A 22 1.11 5.82 -6.48
N GLY A 23 1.94 4.83 -6.76
CA GLY A 23 3.32 5.01 -7.23
C GLY A 23 3.87 3.75 -7.89
N THR A 24 5.18 3.64 -7.95
CA THR A 24 5.91 2.48 -8.45
C THR A 24 6.52 1.72 -7.29
N VAL A 25 6.10 0.47 -7.10
CA VAL A 25 6.63 -0.43 -6.07
C VAL A 25 7.83 -1.19 -6.63
N GLU A 26 8.95 -1.13 -5.92
CA GLU A 26 10.14 -1.93 -6.21
C GLU A 26 10.04 -3.25 -5.43
N TYR A 27 9.78 -4.34 -6.15
CA TYR A 27 9.70 -5.68 -5.60
C TYR A 27 9.97 -6.72 -6.69
N GLU A 28 10.81 -7.72 -6.44
CA GLU A 28 11.16 -8.72 -7.46
C GLU A 28 10.12 -9.86 -7.51
N ILE A 29 9.43 -10.00 -8.63
CA ILE A 29 8.55 -11.14 -8.94
C ILE A 29 8.84 -11.58 -10.38
N GLU A 30 9.18 -12.86 -10.58
CA GLU A 30 9.32 -13.49 -11.91
C GLU A 30 10.18 -12.69 -12.93
N GLY A 31 11.23 -11.99 -12.47
CA GLY A 31 12.13 -11.22 -13.33
C GLY A 31 11.68 -9.80 -13.68
N GLN A 32 10.54 -9.33 -13.14
CA GLN A 32 10.17 -7.92 -13.12
C GLN A 32 10.35 -7.37 -11.70
N SER A 33 11.00 -6.20 -11.59
CA SER A 33 11.39 -5.60 -10.31
C SER A 33 10.56 -4.37 -9.94
N GLU A 34 9.73 -3.85 -10.85
CA GLU A 34 8.99 -2.61 -10.66
C GLU A 34 7.57 -2.70 -11.23
N TYR A 35 6.60 -2.24 -10.45
CA TYR A 35 5.19 -2.27 -10.83
C TYR A 35 4.48 -1.00 -10.39
N LYS A 36 3.60 -0.48 -11.24
CA LYS A 36 2.67 0.56 -10.80
C LYS A 36 1.68 -0.06 -9.81
N ALA A 37 1.56 0.53 -8.62
CA ALA A 37 0.68 0.00 -7.60
C ALA A 37 0.00 1.11 -6.79
N ALA A 38 -1.13 0.77 -6.17
CA ALA A 38 -1.77 1.54 -5.13
C ALA A 38 -1.63 0.83 -3.78
N TYR A 39 -1.32 1.59 -2.74
CA TYR A 39 -1.54 1.19 -1.35
C TYR A 39 -2.76 1.94 -0.81
N ILE A 40 -3.69 1.20 -0.23
CA ILE A 40 -4.96 1.74 0.27
C ILE A 40 -5.09 1.27 1.71
N LEU A 41 -5.08 2.19 2.66
CA LEU A 41 -5.28 1.87 4.07
C LEU A 41 -6.77 1.77 4.37
N THR A 42 -7.11 0.91 5.31
CA THR A 42 -8.43 0.85 5.94
C THR A 42 -8.25 0.86 7.46
N ASN A 43 -9.30 0.82 8.26
CA ASN A 43 -9.09 0.60 9.70
C ASN A 43 -8.77 -0.87 10.07
N GLU A 44 -8.65 -1.79 9.10
CA GLU A 44 -8.45 -3.23 9.35
C GLU A 44 -7.14 -3.76 8.74
N ARG A 45 -6.71 -3.22 7.60
CA ARG A 45 -5.59 -3.73 6.79
C ARG A 45 -5.11 -2.71 5.76
N LEU A 46 -3.95 -2.98 5.17
CA LEU A 46 -3.51 -2.38 3.93
C LEU A 46 -3.94 -3.26 2.75
N ILE A 47 -4.53 -2.66 1.72
CA ILE A 47 -4.85 -3.31 0.44
C ILE A 47 -3.86 -2.79 -0.60
N MET A 48 -3.16 -3.70 -1.27
CA MET A 48 -2.23 -3.40 -2.35
C MET A 48 -2.80 -3.86 -3.68
N ASN A 49 -2.93 -2.94 -4.64
CA ASN A 49 -3.31 -3.24 -6.02
C ASN A 49 -2.14 -2.95 -6.94
N ALA A 50 -1.53 -3.99 -7.50
CA ALA A 50 -0.39 -3.88 -8.43
C ALA A 50 -0.83 -4.21 -9.86
N LEU A 51 -0.43 -3.39 -10.84
CA LEU A 51 -0.65 -3.64 -12.26
C LEU A 51 0.46 -4.56 -12.79
N MET A 52 0.11 -5.80 -13.12
CA MET A 52 1.02 -6.82 -13.64
C MET A 52 0.47 -7.38 -14.95
N LYS A 53 1.23 -7.26 -16.06
CA LYS A 53 0.85 -7.82 -17.38
C LYS A 53 -0.60 -7.45 -17.80
N ASP A 54 -0.97 -6.18 -17.63
CA ASP A 54 -2.30 -5.60 -17.91
C ASP A 54 -3.46 -6.08 -16.99
N GLU A 55 -3.17 -6.87 -15.96
CA GLU A 55 -4.13 -7.28 -14.94
C GLU A 55 -3.80 -6.62 -13.59
N VAL A 56 -4.85 -6.38 -12.78
CA VAL A 56 -4.67 -5.86 -11.42
C VAL A 56 -4.63 -7.03 -10.44
N TYR A 57 -3.47 -7.20 -9.81
CA TYR A 57 -3.23 -8.15 -8.75
C TYR A 57 -3.47 -7.48 -7.39
N GLN A 58 -4.46 -7.95 -6.64
CA GLN A 58 -4.79 -7.45 -5.30
C GLN A 58 -4.20 -8.33 -4.21
N ARG A 59 -3.60 -7.71 -3.18
CA ARG A 59 -3.12 -8.39 -1.97
C ARG A 59 -3.57 -7.64 -0.73
N ASN A 60 -4.14 -8.39 0.22
CA ASN A 60 -4.50 -7.90 1.54
C ASN A 60 -3.34 -8.13 2.51
N ILE A 61 -2.86 -7.07 3.15
CA ILE A 61 -1.75 -7.09 4.09
C ILE A 61 -2.27 -6.69 5.47
N PRO A 62 -2.35 -7.63 6.44
CA PRO A 62 -2.80 -7.31 7.78
C PRO A 62 -1.77 -6.42 8.50
N TYR A 63 -2.24 -5.56 9.41
CA TYR A 63 -1.35 -4.64 10.11
C TYR A 63 -0.27 -5.31 10.93
N ASN A 64 -0.54 -6.50 11.49
CA ASN A 64 0.47 -7.28 12.21
C ASN A 64 1.64 -7.79 11.33
N ALA A 65 1.54 -7.71 10.01
CA ALA A 65 2.63 -8.04 9.09
C ALA A 65 3.52 -6.82 8.77
N ILE A 66 3.10 -5.61 9.19
CA ILE A 66 3.81 -4.35 8.95
C ILE A 66 4.38 -3.88 10.29
N GLN A 67 5.70 -3.67 10.33
CA GLN A 67 6.40 -3.21 11.52
C GLN A 67 6.42 -1.69 11.61
N SER A 68 6.56 -1.00 10.47
CA SER A 68 6.51 0.46 10.39
C SER A 68 6.31 0.95 8.96
N GLY A 69 5.76 2.16 8.84
CA GLY A 69 5.82 2.96 7.62
C GLY A 69 6.61 4.23 7.85
N PHE A 70 7.44 4.64 6.89
CA PHE A 70 8.18 5.90 6.98
C PHE A 70 8.53 6.42 5.59
N ILE A 71 8.79 7.73 5.52
CA ILE A 71 9.30 8.40 4.33
C ILE A 71 10.80 8.57 4.52
N GLN A 72 11.58 8.22 3.51
CA GLN A 72 13.01 8.49 3.48
C GLN A 72 13.34 9.13 2.13
N GLU A 73 14.00 10.30 2.18
CA GLU A 73 14.18 11.19 1.04
C GLU A 73 12.82 11.62 0.47
N ASP A 74 12.35 10.98 -0.60
CA ASP A 74 11.04 11.24 -1.20
C ASP A 74 10.17 9.98 -1.32
N ASP A 75 10.74 8.81 -0.99
CA ASP A 75 10.13 7.51 -1.18
C ASP A 75 9.42 7.02 0.09
N LEU A 76 8.33 6.27 -0.11
CA LEU A 76 7.60 5.61 0.95
C LEU A 76 8.12 4.20 1.16
N PHE A 77 8.34 3.83 2.42
CA PHE A 77 8.81 2.50 2.79
C PHE A 77 7.86 1.82 3.76
N LEU A 78 7.67 0.52 3.55
CA LEU A 78 7.02 -0.38 4.50
C LEU A 78 8.05 -1.41 4.98
N GLN A 79 8.25 -1.48 6.30
CA GLN A 79 9.05 -2.53 6.92
C GLN A 79 8.14 -3.74 7.24
N MET A 80 8.48 -4.92 6.69
CA MET A 80 7.71 -6.15 6.83
C MET A 80 8.64 -7.32 7.14
N GLY A 81 8.85 -7.61 8.43
CA GLY A 81 9.84 -8.61 8.85
C GLY A 81 11.26 -8.17 8.44
N GLU A 82 12.02 -9.07 7.79
CA GLU A 82 13.34 -8.73 7.24
C GLU A 82 13.27 -7.94 5.92
N MET A 83 12.08 -7.84 5.32
CA MET A 83 11.88 -7.19 4.03
C MET A 83 11.53 -5.72 4.21
N ARG A 84 12.11 -4.88 3.35
CA ARG A 84 11.74 -3.46 3.23
C ARG A 84 11.21 -3.24 1.82
N VAL A 85 9.93 -2.90 1.71
CA VAL A 85 9.27 -2.63 0.43
C VAL A 85 9.29 -1.13 0.18
N LYS A 86 9.74 -0.72 -1.01
CA LYS A 86 9.84 0.67 -1.42
C LYS A 86 8.76 1.01 -2.44
N MET A 87 8.12 2.16 -2.27
CA MET A 87 7.29 2.82 -3.28
C MET A 87 7.90 4.18 -3.61
N LYS A 88 8.23 4.37 -4.89
CA LYS A 88 8.77 5.61 -5.47
C LYS A 88 7.79 6.24 -6.45
N ASP A 89 8.15 7.40 -6.99
CA ASP A 89 7.40 8.08 -8.07
C ASP A 89 5.90 8.21 -7.76
N ILE A 90 5.57 8.65 -6.54
CA ILE A 90 4.19 8.78 -6.08
C ILE A 90 3.49 9.87 -6.92
N ILE A 91 2.43 9.47 -7.61
CA ILE A 91 1.69 10.31 -8.56
C ILE A 91 0.29 10.70 -8.08
N GLU A 92 -0.21 10.05 -7.03
CA GLU A 92 -1.51 10.32 -6.42
C GLU A 92 -1.48 9.98 -4.92
N GLY A 93 -2.15 10.80 -4.11
CA GLY A 93 -2.21 10.64 -2.66
C GLY A 93 -1.22 11.52 -1.90
N ASP A 94 -1.41 11.59 -0.58
CA ASP A 94 -0.56 12.30 0.38
C ASP A 94 0.21 11.25 1.20
N LYS A 95 1.53 11.21 1.03
CA LYS A 95 2.39 10.18 1.64
C LYS A 95 2.59 10.42 3.13
N GLU A 96 2.61 11.68 3.56
CA GLU A 96 2.70 12.07 4.96
C GLU A 96 1.45 11.62 5.72
N GLN A 97 0.27 11.96 5.19
CA GLN A 97 -1.02 11.52 5.74
C GLN A 97 -1.12 9.99 5.75
N PHE A 98 -0.65 9.33 4.69
CA PHE A 98 -0.65 7.88 4.61
C PHE A 98 0.21 7.25 5.71
N VAL A 99 1.45 7.72 5.89
CA VAL A 99 2.38 7.18 6.88
C VAL A 99 1.90 7.47 8.31
N GLU A 100 1.34 8.66 8.55
CA GLU A 100 0.72 9.01 9.82
C GLU A 100 -0.41 8.03 10.16
N TYR A 101 -1.38 7.87 9.27
CA TYR A 101 -2.51 6.96 9.48
C TYR A 101 -2.05 5.52 9.66
N LEU A 102 -1.11 5.03 8.84
CA LEU A 102 -0.58 3.67 8.97
C LEU A 102 -0.01 3.46 10.36
N ASN A 103 0.87 4.35 10.82
CA ASN A 103 1.50 4.22 12.13
C ASN A 103 0.49 4.36 13.28
N GLU A 104 -0.58 5.15 13.13
CA GLU A 104 -1.70 5.13 14.09
C GLU A 104 -2.37 3.76 14.19
N GLN A 105 -2.58 3.05 13.07
CA GLN A 105 -3.16 1.71 13.08
C GLN A 105 -2.22 0.67 13.70
N LEU A 106 -0.91 0.78 13.47
CA LEU A 106 0.09 -0.15 14.02
C LEU A 106 0.24 -0.04 15.55
N ASN A 107 -0.15 1.09 16.13
CA ASN A 107 -0.04 1.36 17.57
C ASN A 107 -1.33 1.08 18.37
N LYS A 108 -2.35 0.49 17.73
CA LYS A 108 -3.59 0.05 18.39
C LYS A 108 -3.44 -1.34 18.98
#